data_AF-A0A7Y2P4C4-F1
#
_entry.id   AF-A0A7Y2P4C4-F1
#
_cell.length_a   1.000
_cell.length_b   1.000
_cell.length_c   1.000
_cell.angle_alpha   90.00
_cell.angle_beta   90.00
_cell.angle_gamma   90.00
#
_symmetry.space_group_name_H-M   'P 1'
#
loop_
_entity.id
_entity.type
_entity.pdbx_description
1 polymer ?
#
loop_
_entity_poly.entity_id
_entity_poly.type
_entity_poly.pdbx_seq_one_letter_code
_entity_poly.pdbx_strand_id
1 'polypeptide(L)'
;MHKLFIFISFLLFITNESNSQVAETNSSLLLNNDASFFPTDQPFASYWFPLEILSWSPSSDPDAPYNRSGVSLKNKHVDSISIVNPNARNNEARVNPLSAFAPTSDNPSQGSLNINYYTFGFWQYVDQLVLWGGSAGEGLILAPNPTIIDAAHRNGVKILGNVFFPPIVFGGQFQWVNDFLQKSGNSFPVADKLIEVAEYYGFDGWFINQETAGGNSQTATNMRDFMIYFQENSDLEIEWYDAMTESGAISWQNQLNSQNDWYFQWGDTLVSETMFLNFWWNSAGLNNSRTLAQSLNRSEYELFAGIDVEANGYNTNINWSAPFPNGLPHVTSLGIYRPDWCYNSSSSLANYYHRSSTFWVGWNHDPSNTTTSNSWKGMANYIPAFTPIVEVPFVTNFCTGQGFDFYINGEKLSYPEWSTTGWNNLSLQDVLPTWRWIVQSSGTKLTPEFDFTDAYYGGSCLNISGDLTSDNQIKLYKSNCSISSDTKIDVAFKTGSIG
;
A
#
# COMPACT_ATOMS: atom_id res chain seq x y z
N MET A 1 -23.62 3.00 29.60
CA MET A 1 -22.86 2.97 28.33
C MET A 1 -23.83 2.65 27.20
N HIS A 2 -24.33 3.66 26.50
CA HIS A 2 -25.10 3.45 25.28
C HIS A 2 -24.12 3.52 24.11
N LYS A 3 -23.84 2.38 23.47
CA LYS A 3 -23.15 2.35 22.18
C LYS A 3 -24.18 2.77 21.13
N LEU A 4 -24.06 3.99 20.60
CA LEU A 4 -24.89 4.46 19.50
C LEU A 4 -24.26 4.00 18.19
N PHE A 5 -24.96 3.14 17.45
CA PHE A 5 -24.63 2.85 16.06
C PHE A 5 -25.24 3.95 15.19
N ILE A 6 -24.43 4.93 14.76
CA ILE A 6 -24.89 5.93 13.79
C ILE A 6 -24.86 5.29 12.40
N PHE A 7 -26.04 4.84 11.94
CA PHE A 7 -26.29 4.70 10.51
C PHE A 7 -26.57 6.09 9.95
N ILE A 8 -25.62 6.66 9.20
CA ILE A 8 -25.88 7.86 8.43
C ILE A 8 -26.64 7.42 7.17
N SER A 9 -27.97 7.38 7.25
CA SER A 9 -28.84 7.31 6.08
C SER A 9 -29.02 8.72 5.54
N PHE A 10 -28.42 9.02 4.39
CA PHE A 10 -28.82 10.18 3.60
C PHE A 10 -30.10 9.81 2.83
N LEU A 11 -31.21 10.47 3.16
CA LEU A 11 -32.40 10.47 2.31
C LEU A 11 -32.20 11.59 1.28
N LEU A 12 -31.61 11.24 0.14
CA LEU A 12 -31.35 12.18 -0.94
C LEU A 12 -32.58 12.18 -1.87
N PHE A 13 -33.36 13.25 -1.87
CA PHE A 13 -34.42 13.46 -2.87
C PHE A 13 -33.78 14.05 -4.13
N ILE A 14 -33.76 13.28 -5.21
CA ILE A 14 -33.32 13.71 -6.55
C ILE A 14 -34.41 13.32 -7.54
N THR A 15 -34.71 14.18 -8.51
CA THR A 15 -35.73 13.96 -9.54
C THR A 15 -35.09 14.08 -10.93
N ASN A 16 -35.61 13.28 -11.87
CA ASN A 16 -34.98 12.74 -13.09
C ASN A 16 -34.53 13.69 -14.23
N GLU A 17 -33.62 13.12 -15.05
CA GLU A 17 -33.39 13.20 -16.52
C GLU A 17 -32.26 14.07 -17.13
N SER A 18 -31.95 13.81 -18.41
CA SER A 18 -30.63 13.37 -18.93
C SER A 18 -29.98 14.26 -20.03
N ASN A 19 -28.63 14.19 -20.15
CA ASN A 19 -27.89 14.07 -21.43
C ASN A 19 -26.35 14.01 -21.23
N SER A 20 -25.71 13.04 -21.88
CA SER A 20 -24.27 12.77 -21.84
C SER A 20 -23.55 13.19 -23.13
N GLN A 21 -22.37 13.83 -23.02
CA GLN A 21 -21.30 13.71 -24.01
C GLN A 21 -19.94 13.66 -23.30
N VAL A 22 -19.29 12.50 -23.37
CA VAL A 22 -17.90 12.30 -22.95
C VAL A 22 -17.02 12.46 -24.19
N ALA A 23 -16.08 13.40 -24.14
CA ALA A 23 -15.05 13.54 -25.15
C ALA A 23 -13.93 12.52 -24.88
N GLU A 24 -13.80 11.54 -25.76
CA GLU A 24 -12.64 10.65 -25.82
C GLU A 24 -11.46 11.38 -26.48
N THR A 25 -10.33 11.46 -25.80
CA THR A 25 -9.04 11.71 -26.46
C THR A 25 -8.08 10.58 -26.12
N ASN A 26 -7.82 9.75 -27.14
CA ASN A 26 -6.81 8.70 -27.16
C ASN A 26 -5.40 9.31 -27.05
N SER A 27 -4.65 8.95 -26.01
CA SER A 27 -3.19 8.85 -26.06
C SER A 27 -2.70 7.90 -24.97
N SER A 28 -1.78 7.00 -25.32
CA SER A 28 -1.11 6.08 -24.40
C SER A 28 -0.28 6.87 -23.37
N LEU A 29 -0.60 6.73 -22.09
CA LEU A 29 -0.01 7.51 -20.98
C LEU A 29 1.44 7.14 -20.59
N LEU A 30 2.08 6.19 -21.27
CA LEU A 30 3.29 5.55 -20.73
C LEU A 30 4.43 5.57 -21.73
N LEU A 31 5.43 6.42 -21.42
CA LEU A 31 6.88 6.31 -21.67
C LEU A 31 7.59 7.65 -21.96
N ASN A 32 6.96 8.80 -21.80
CA ASN A 32 7.67 10.09 -21.85
C ASN A 32 7.76 10.72 -20.46
N ASN A 33 8.65 10.18 -19.62
CA ASN A 33 9.27 10.99 -18.57
C ASN A 33 10.25 11.94 -19.26
N ASP A 34 9.74 13.01 -19.85
CA ASP A 34 10.58 14.14 -20.23
C ASP A 34 11.14 14.73 -18.93
N ALA A 35 12.45 14.56 -18.71
CA ALA A 35 13.20 15.08 -17.57
C ALA A 35 13.22 16.62 -17.47
N SER A 36 12.39 17.33 -18.24
CA SER A 36 12.33 18.79 -18.35
C SER A 36 11.32 19.46 -17.40
N PHE A 37 10.60 18.69 -16.57
CA PHE A 37 9.49 19.20 -15.74
C PHE A 37 9.78 19.32 -14.25
N PHE A 38 10.94 18.89 -13.77
CA PHE A 38 11.31 19.12 -12.38
C PHE A 38 11.86 20.55 -12.21
N PRO A 39 11.37 21.33 -11.23
CA PRO A 39 12.06 22.54 -10.79
C PRO A 39 13.54 22.22 -10.55
N THR A 40 14.46 23.15 -10.82
CA THR A 40 15.92 22.91 -10.70
C THR A 40 16.38 22.51 -9.29
N ASP A 41 15.51 22.65 -8.29
CA ASP A 41 15.76 22.35 -6.86
C ASP A 41 14.72 21.38 -6.26
N GLN A 42 14.12 20.48 -7.06
CA GLN A 42 13.18 19.46 -6.57
C GLN A 42 13.89 18.44 -5.66
N PRO A 43 13.41 18.18 -4.43
CA PRO A 43 13.94 17.12 -3.59
C PRO A 43 13.41 15.74 -4.00
N PHE A 44 14.25 14.72 -3.85
CA PHE A 44 13.93 13.32 -4.13
C PHE A 44 14.10 12.42 -2.90
N ALA A 45 13.36 11.31 -2.89
CA ALA A 45 13.48 10.29 -1.86
C ALA A 45 14.90 9.73 -1.86
N SER A 46 15.46 9.54 -0.66
CA SER A 46 16.84 9.11 -0.56
C SER A 46 17.02 7.64 -0.93
N TYR A 47 18.09 7.37 -1.66
CA TYR A 47 18.55 6.03 -2.01
C TYR A 47 20.08 5.96 -1.95
N TRP A 48 20.62 4.76 -1.68
CA TRP A 48 22.06 4.57 -1.48
C TRP A 48 22.55 3.20 -1.89
N PHE A 49 23.84 3.11 -2.20
CA PHE A 49 24.61 1.87 -2.05
C PHE A 49 25.05 1.67 -0.58
N PRO A 50 25.39 0.43 -0.16
CA PRO A 50 25.72 0.14 1.24
C PRO A 50 26.87 0.94 1.85
N LEU A 51 27.85 1.37 1.05
CA LEU A 51 28.95 2.22 1.56
C LEU A 51 28.59 3.71 1.58
N GLU A 52 27.62 4.14 0.76
CA GLU A 52 27.22 5.54 0.68
C GLU A 52 26.38 5.93 1.90
N ILE A 53 25.48 5.06 2.34
CA ILE A 53 24.63 5.32 3.52
C ILE A 53 25.45 5.52 4.80
N LEU A 54 26.67 4.96 4.89
CA LEU A 54 27.56 5.18 6.04
C LEU A 54 27.95 6.65 6.23
N SER A 55 27.96 7.42 5.15
CA SER A 55 28.26 8.86 5.18
C SER A 55 27.02 9.72 5.29
N TRP A 56 25.81 9.12 5.23
CA TRP A 56 24.57 9.88 5.35
C TRP A 56 24.39 10.44 6.76
N SER A 57 23.93 11.67 6.84
CA SER A 57 23.38 12.27 8.04
C SER A 57 22.35 13.31 7.65
N PRO A 58 21.33 13.58 8.50
CA PRO A 58 20.37 14.65 8.27
C PRO A 58 21.01 16.02 7.99
N SER A 59 22.18 16.28 8.57
CA SER A 59 22.86 17.57 8.47
C SER A 59 23.64 17.77 7.17
N SER A 60 23.97 16.69 6.47
CA SER A 60 24.78 16.71 5.25
C SER A 60 23.99 16.45 3.97
N ASP A 61 22.74 16.01 4.11
CA ASP A 61 21.81 15.76 3.01
C ASP A 61 20.81 16.93 2.89
N PRO A 62 20.87 17.74 1.82
CA PRO A 62 19.97 18.88 1.63
C PRO A 62 18.51 18.49 1.41
N ASP A 63 18.25 17.25 0.96
CA ASP A 63 16.90 16.74 0.72
C ASP A 63 16.30 16.12 1.98
N ALA A 64 17.14 15.76 2.97
CA ALA A 64 16.69 15.10 4.19
C ALA A 64 15.57 15.84 4.94
N PRO A 65 15.55 17.18 5.08
CA PRO A 65 14.41 17.89 5.69
C PRO A 65 13.09 17.69 4.95
N TYR A 66 13.14 17.50 3.63
CA TYR A 66 11.98 17.30 2.77
C TYR A 66 11.52 15.84 2.68
N ASN A 67 12.35 14.90 3.16
CA ASN A 67 12.06 13.46 3.19
C ASN A 67 11.46 12.98 4.51
N ARG A 68 11.14 13.88 5.45
CA ARG A 68 10.52 13.52 6.72
C ARG A 68 9.00 13.49 6.61
N SER A 69 8.40 12.41 7.09
CA SER A 69 6.95 12.34 7.29
C SER A 69 6.49 13.33 8.35
N GLY A 70 5.33 13.94 8.11
CA GLY A 70 4.64 14.82 9.05
C GLY A 70 3.51 14.12 9.82
N VAL A 71 3.24 12.84 9.56
CA VAL A 71 2.06 12.12 10.06
C VAL A 71 2.49 10.89 10.83
N SER A 72 2.09 10.79 12.10
CA SER A 72 2.32 9.58 12.89
C SER A 72 1.36 8.45 12.49
N LEU A 73 1.84 7.20 12.58
CA LEU A 73 1.05 5.99 12.34
C LEU A 73 -0.22 5.99 13.22
N LYS A 74 -1.39 5.96 12.59
CA LYS A 74 -2.67 5.88 13.30
C LYS A 74 -3.00 4.46 13.74
N ASN A 75 -3.72 4.35 14.85
CA ASN A 75 -4.37 3.10 15.21
C ASN A 75 -5.48 2.78 14.20
N LYS A 76 -5.52 1.53 13.72
CA LYS A 76 -6.65 0.99 12.93
C LYS A 76 -7.50 0.03 13.76
N HIS A 77 -8.77 -0.08 13.41
CA HIS A 77 -9.76 -0.92 14.09
C HIS A 77 -10.54 -1.79 13.10
N VAL A 78 -10.77 -3.05 13.47
CA VAL A 78 -11.70 -3.96 12.80
C VAL A 78 -12.65 -4.54 13.84
N ASP A 79 -13.95 -4.54 13.55
CA ASP A 79 -14.93 -5.30 14.33
C ASP A 79 -15.88 -6.09 13.41
N SER A 80 -16.75 -6.89 14.02
CA SER A 80 -17.68 -7.76 13.30
C SER A 80 -18.62 -7.02 12.35
N ILE A 81 -18.84 -5.72 12.52
CA ILE A 81 -19.71 -4.90 11.65
C ILE A 81 -18.94 -4.39 10.42
N SER A 82 -17.61 -4.35 10.48
CA SER A 82 -16.77 -4.11 9.30
C SER A 82 -16.80 -5.27 8.29
N ILE A 83 -17.18 -6.47 8.75
CA ILE A 83 -17.28 -7.68 7.92
C ILE A 83 -18.57 -7.65 7.12
N VAL A 84 -18.52 -6.97 5.98
CA VAL A 84 -19.64 -6.88 5.03
C VAL A 84 -19.69 -8.06 4.06
N ASN A 85 -18.57 -8.75 3.87
CA ASN A 85 -18.48 -9.93 3.02
C ASN A 85 -18.55 -11.20 3.87
N PRO A 86 -19.45 -12.15 3.57
CA PRO A 86 -19.57 -13.39 4.34
C PRO A 86 -18.34 -14.31 4.23
N ASN A 87 -17.49 -14.11 3.23
CA ASN A 87 -16.26 -14.88 3.04
C ASN A 87 -15.04 -14.27 3.75
N ALA A 88 -15.11 -13.00 4.13
CA ALA A 88 -14.00 -12.30 4.77
C ALA A 88 -13.88 -12.72 6.23
N ARG A 89 -12.64 -12.86 6.71
CA ARG A 89 -12.35 -13.39 8.05
C ARG A 89 -11.56 -12.40 8.86
N ASN A 90 -12.09 -12.04 10.02
CA ASN A 90 -11.42 -11.11 10.93
C ASN A 90 -10.32 -11.84 11.71
N ASN A 91 -9.21 -11.14 11.97
CA ASN A 91 -8.02 -11.66 12.62
C ASN A 91 -7.39 -12.88 11.92
N GLU A 92 -7.72 -13.11 10.65
CA GLU A 92 -7.11 -14.14 9.82
C GLU A 92 -6.50 -13.48 8.59
N ALA A 93 -5.22 -13.79 8.32
CA ALA A 93 -4.42 -13.23 7.24
C ALA A 93 -4.23 -11.70 7.28
N ARG A 94 -3.16 -11.28 6.62
CA ARG A 94 -2.75 -9.90 6.36
C ARG A 94 -2.49 -9.72 4.88
N VAL A 95 -2.43 -8.49 4.40
CA VAL A 95 -2.03 -8.19 3.01
C VAL A 95 -0.84 -7.23 3.00
N ASN A 96 0.18 -7.60 2.23
CA ASN A 96 1.38 -6.78 2.03
C ASN A 96 1.66 -6.56 0.53
N PRO A 97 1.32 -5.39 -0.04
CA PRO A 97 1.72 -5.03 -1.39
C PRO A 97 3.14 -4.46 -1.44
N LEU A 98 3.95 -4.97 -2.37
CA LEU A 98 5.22 -4.39 -2.79
C LEU A 98 4.97 -3.53 -4.03
N SER A 99 4.96 -2.21 -3.87
CA SER A 99 4.48 -1.29 -4.93
C SER A 99 5.51 -0.25 -5.31
N ALA A 100 5.71 -0.06 -6.62
CA ALA A 100 6.54 1.01 -7.16
C ALA A 100 5.67 2.24 -7.46
N PHE A 101 5.93 3.35 -6.77
CA PHE A 101 5.21 4.62 -6.96
C PHE A 101 5.90 5.56 -7.97
N ALA A 102 7.22 5.44 -8.10
CA ALA A 102 8.09 6.18 -9.01
C ALA A 102 9.41 5.39 -9.20
N PRO A 103 10.29 5.76 -10.17
CA PRO A 103 11.65 5.23 -10.26
C PRO A 103 12.45 5.43 -8.97
N THR A 104 13.57 4.71 -8.79
CA THR A 104 14.39 4.86 -7.57
C THR A 104 15.00 6.24 -7.48
N SER A 105 15.68 6.70 -8.56
CA SER A 105 16.44 7.95 -8.56
C SER A 105 15.63 9.22 -8.79
N ASP A 106 14.38 9.10 -9.22
CA ASP A 106 13.49 10.22 -9.56
C ASP A 106 12.17 10.13 -8.78
N ASN A 107 12.25 9.68 -7.54
CA ASN A 107 11.10 9.57 -6.65
C ASN A 107 10.86 10.90 -5.92
N PRO A 108 9.84 11.71 -6.27
CA PRO A 108 9.73 13.07 -5.73
C PRO A 108 9.34 13.06 -4.25
N SER A 109 10.10 13.76 -3.40
CA SER A 109 9.85 13.76 -1.95
C SER A 109 8.46 14.29 -1.58
N GLN A 110 7.96 15.29 -2.29
CA GLN A 110 6.73 16.03 -1.93
C GLN A 110 5.67 16.02 -3.04
N GLY A 111 5.70 14.98 -3.89
CA GLY A 111 4.87 14.91 -5.08
C GLY A 111 5.39 15.80 -6.21
N SER A 112 4.60 15.96 -7.25
CA SER A 112 5.00 16.69 -8.46
C SER A 112 3.82 17.35 -9.18
N LEU A 113 4.12 18.22 -10.14
CA LEU A 113 3.15 18.90 -10.99
C LEU A 113 2.68 18.00 -12.16
N ASN A 114 2.25 16.78 -11.81
CA ASN A 114 1.72 15.79 -12.73
C ASN A 114 0.61 14.99 -12.05
N ILE A 115 -0.57 14.91 -12.65
CA ILE A 115 -1.67 14.10 -12.16
C ILE A 115 -1.44 12.60 -12.32
N ASN A 116 -0.57 12.21 -13.27
CA ASN A 116 -0.27 10.82 -13.56
C ASN A 116 0.68 10.28 -12.49
N TYR A 117 0.10 9.82 -11.40
CA TYR A 117 0.79 9.21 -10.28
C TYR A 117 -0.01 8.05 -9.72
N TYR A 118 0.67 7.06 -9.13
CA TYR A 118 0.02 5.94 -8.46
C TYR A 118 -0.54 6.39 -7.10
N THR A 119 -1.73 6.98 -7.08
CA THR A 119 -2.41 7.35 -5.83
C THR A 119 -3.14 6.16 -5.20
N PHE A 120 -2.37 5.23 -4.64
CA PHE A 120 -2.94 4.06 -3.95
C PHE A 120 -3.98 4.49 -2.92
N GLY A 121 -5.17 3.89 -2.98
CA GLY A 121 -6.30 4.32 -2.15
C GLY A 121 -7.02 3.18 -1.45
N PHE A 122 -6.57 1.93 -1.55
CA PHE A 122 -7.22 0.75 -0.94
C PHE A 122 -6.58 0.33 0.38
N TRP A 123 -6.13 1.33 1.15
CA TRP A 123 -5.46 1.12 2.42
C TRP A 123 -6.22 0.20 3.35
N GLN A 124 -7.56 0.28 3.40
CA GLN A 124 -8.41 -0.51 4.31
C GLN A 124 -8.26 -2.04 4.22
N TYR A 125 -7.55 -2.56 3.21
CA TYR A 125 -7.29 -3.99 3.03
C TYR A 125 -5.81 -4.36 3.23
N VAL A 126 -4.95 -3.42 3.61
CA VAL A 126 -3.48 -3.57 3.65
C VAL A 126 -2.93 -3.45 5.06
N ASP A 127 -2.06 -4.36 5.47
CA ASP A 127 -1.49 -4.33 6.83
C ASP A 127 -0.21 -3.53 6.95
N GLN A 128 0.68 -3.77 6.00
CA GLN A 128 1.91 -3.04 5.77
C GLN A 128 2.08 -2.88 4.27
N LEU A 129 2.88 -1.92 3.82
CA LEU A 129 3.24 -1.71 2.41
C LEU A 129 4.76 -1.60 2.30
N VAL A 130 5.35 -2.20 1.27
CA VAL A 130 6.76 -1.99 0.93
C VAL A 130 6.85 -1.00 -0.23
N LEU A 131 7.63 0.07 -0.07
CA LEU A 131 8.00 0.90 -1.22
C LEU A 131 8.98 0.10 -2.08
N TRP A 132 8.49 -0.44 -3.19
CA TRP A 132 9.32 -1.21 -4.10
C TRP A 132 10.16 -0.29 -4.99
N GLY A 133 11.45 -0.59 -5.08
CA GLY A 133 12.43 0.13 -5.89
C GLY A 133 13.84 -0.36 -5.58
N GLY A 134 14.84 0.38 -6.04
CA GLY A 134 16.24 -0.06 -5.97
C GLY A 134 16.66 -0.82 -7.22
N SER A 135 17.85 -0.54 -7.71
CA SER A 135 18.44 -1.20 -8.87
C SER A 135 19.97 -1.10 -8.82
N ALA A 136 20.64 -1.98 -9.56
CA ALA A 136 22.10 -1.95 -9.68
C ALA A 136 22.65 -0.64 -10.29
N GLY A 137 21.80 0.12 -11.00
CA GLY A 137 22.19 1.36 -11.67
C GLY A 137 21.90 2.64 -10.87
N GLU A 138 21.01 2.57 -9.87
CA GLU A 138 20.55 3.75 -9.11
C GLU A 138 21.03 3.67 -7.65
N GLY A 139 20.77 2.55 -6.97
CA GLY A 139 21.03 2.36 -5.54
C GLY A 139 20.23 1.17 -5.00
N LEU A 140 20.66 0.57 -3.90
CA LEU A 140 20.12 -0.69 -3.38
C LEU A 140 19.21 -0.51 -2.17
N ILE A 141 19.41 0.58 -1.43
CA ILE A 141 18.66 0.92 -0.22
C ILE A 141 17.79 2.12 -0.58
N LEU A 142 16.47 1.97 -0.58
CA LEU A 142 15.51 3.02 -0.91
C LEU A 142 14.61 3.30 0.29
N ALA A 143 14.69 4.51 0.83
CA ALA A 143 13.77 4.97 1.85
C ALA A 143 12.41 5.39 1.24
N PRO A 144 11.28 5.18 1.92
CA PRO A 144 9.99 5.67 1.46
C PRO A 144 9.96 7.20 1.32
N ASN A 145 9.35 7.71 0.25
CA ASN A 145 9.09 9.15 0.17
C ASN A 145 7.99 9.53 1.18
N PRO A 146 8.03 10.74 1.77
CA PRO A 146 7.14 11.08 2.88
C PRO A 146 5.68 11.25 2.48
N THR A 147 5.36 11.52 1.21
CA THR A 147 3.95 11.57 0.80
C THR A 147 3.26 10.21 0.93
N ILE A 148 3.99 9.12 0.66
CA ILE A 148 3.47 7.76 0.80
C ILE A 148 3.45 7.36 2.28
N ILE A 149 4.48 7.74 3.05
CA ILE A 149 4.49 7.54 4.52
C ILE A 149 3.26 8.19 5.14
N ASP A 150 3.02 9.46 4.81
CA ASP A 150 1.90 10.23 5.36
C ASP A 150 0.54 9.58 5.04
N ALA A 151 0.36 9.11 3.79
CA ALA A 151 -0.87 8.43 3.39
C ALA A 151 -1.05 7.08 4.09
N ALA A 152 0.01 6.26 4.19
CA ALA A 152 -0.02 4.98 4.88
C ALA A 152 -0.33 5.18 6.38
N HIS A 153 0.41 6.06 7.04
CA HIS A 153 0.24 6.37 8.47
C HIS A 153 -1.13 6.95 8.80
N ARG A 154 -1.65 7.86 7.98
CA ARG A 154 -3.02 8.40 8.13
C ARG A 154 -4.07 7.30 8.08
N ASN A 155 -3.81 6.23 7.33
CA ASN A 155 -4.69 5.08 7.22
C ASN A 155 -4.35 3.96 8.21
N GLY A 156 -3.34 4.11 9.07
CA GLY A 156 -2.92 3.11 10.04
C GLY A 156 -2.24 1.89 9.42
N VAL A 157 -1.54 2.11 8.31
CA VAL A 157 -0.75 1.11 7.58
C VAL A 157 0.73 1.41 7.79
N LYS A 158 1.49 0.38 8.18
CA LYS A 158 2.95 0.48 8.27
C LYS A 158 3.56 0.55 6.88
N ILE A 159 4.68 1.24 6.73
CA ILE A 159 5.43 1.33 5.48
C ILE A 159 6.90 1.00 5.68
N LEU A 160 7.40 0.09 4.86
CA LEU A 160 8.78 -0.35 4.86
C LEU A 160 9.53 0.24 3.67
N GLY A 161 10.77 0.64 3.89
CA GLY A 161 11.75 0.86 2.83
C GLY A 161 12.18 -0.46 2.19
N ASN A 162 13.02 -0.38 1.16
CA ASN A 162 13.52 -1.56 0.46
C ASN A 162 15.04 -1.63 0.49
N VAL A 163 15.59 -2.80 0.81
CA VAL A 163 16.98 -3.17 0.61
C VAL A 163 17.01 -4.30 -0.40
N PHE A 164 17.35 -3.98 -1.65
CA PHE A 164 17.34 -4.93 -2.76
C PHE A 164 18.75 -5.22 -3.25
N PHE A 165 19.18 -6.48 -3.14
CA PHE A 165 20.40 -6.98 -3.76
C PHE A 165 20.04 -7.70 -5.06
N PRO A 166 20.24 -7.09 -6.24
CA PRO A 166 19.69 -7.64 -7.49
C PRO A 166 20.30 -8.99 -7.86
N PRO A 167 19.58 -9.83 -8.64
CA PRO A 167 20.20 -10.96 -9.32
C PRO A 167 21.41 -10.53 -10.17
N ILE A 168 22.41 -11.41 -10.31
CA ILE A 168 23.62 -11.15 -11.11
C ILE A 168 23.28 -10.73 -12.55
N VAL A 169 22.25 -11.33 -13.14
CA VAL A 169 21.77 -11.01 -14.50
C VAL A 169 21.26 -9.57 -14.64
N PHE A 170 20.85 -8.94 -13.54
CA PHE A 170 20.42 -7.54 -13.49
C PHE A 170 21.48 -6.61 -12.89
N GLY A 171 22.76 -7.03 -12.93
CA GLY A 171 23.89 -6.21 -12.49
C GLY A 171 24.21 -6.34 -11.00
N GLY A 172 23.59 -7.29 -10.29
CA GLY A 172 23.92 -7.60 -8.90
C GLY A 172 25.41 -7.89 -8.70
N GLN A 173 26.00 -7.33 -7.65
CA GLN A 173 27.39 -7.58 -7.27
C GLN A 173 27.44 -8.11 -5.84
N PHE A 174 28.03 -9.28 -5.65
CA PHE A 174 28.13 -9.89 -4.32
C PHE A 174 28.94 -9.04 -3.33
N GLN A 175 29.82 -8.16 -3.83
CA GLN A 175 30.53 -7.19 -2.98
C GLN A 175 29.58 -6.29 -2.19
N TRP A 176 28.43 -5.89 -2.76
CA TRP A 176 27.46 -5.08 -2.04
C TRP A 176 26.84 -5.80 -0.85
N VAL A 177 26.70 -7.12 -0.93
CA VAL A 177 26.26 -7.95 0.21
C VAL A 177 27.33 -7.94 1.31
N ASN A 178 28.62 -8.05 0.94
CA ASN A 178 29.72 -7.96 1.91
C ASN A 178 29.81 -6.58 2.56
N ASP A 179 29.63 -5.51 1.78
CA ASP A 179 29.65 -4.13 2.25
C ASP A 179 28.49 -3.87 3.21
N PHE A 180 27.30 -4.40 2.92
CA PHE A 180 26.13 -4.31 3.78
C PHE A 180 26.33 -5.05 5.12
N LEU A 181 26.95 -6.23 5.07
CA LEU A 181 27.19 -7.09 6.24
C LEU A 181 28.49 -6.78 6.99
N GLN A 182 29.14 -5.66 6.70
CA GLN A 182 30.39 -5.30 7.37
C GLN A 182 30.18 -5.14 8.88
N LYS A 183 31.18 -5.54 9.66
CA LYS A 183 31.16 -5.50 11.13
C LYS A 183 32.21 -4.51 11.64
N SER A 184 31.87 -3.78 12.70
CA SER A 184 32.80 -2.98 13.49
C SER A 184 32.77 -3.46 14.95
N GLY A 185 33.68 -4.36 15.30
CA GLY A 185 33.57 -5.08 16.57
C GLY A 185 32.31 -5.95 16.59
N ASN A 186 31.36 -5.61 17.47
CA ASN A 186 30.09 -6.32 17.61
C ASN A 186 28.91 -5.61 16.92
N SER A 187 29.12 -4.44 16.30
CA SER A 187 28.05 -3.71 15.60
C SER A 187 28.07 -3.95 14.10
N PHE A 188 26.92 -3.69 13.47
CA PHE A 188 26.76 -3.60 12.02
C PHE A 188 26.49 -2.14 11.62
N PRO A 189 27.50 -1.39 11.14
CA PRO A 189 27.35 0.04 10.87
C PRO A 189 26.24 0.40 9.86
N VAL A 190 25.96 -0.49 8.90
CA VAL A 190 24.85 -0.28 7.97
C VAL A 190 23.50 -0.46 8.66
N ALA A 191 23.36 -1.42 9.60
CA ALA A 191 22.14 -1.56 10.39
C ALA A 191 21.88 -0.30 11.25
N ASP A 192 22.92 0.24 11.89
CA ASP A 192 22.82 1.50 12.65
C ASP A 192 22.27 2.63 11.77
N LYS A 193 22.72 2.71 10.52
CA LYS A 193 22.24 3.71 9.55
C LYS A 193 20.82 3.47 9.06
N LEU A 194 20.44 2.21 8.82
CA LEU A 194 19.06 1.88 8.47
C LEU A 194 18.07 2.27 9.58
N ILE A 195 18.46 2.09 10.85
CA ILE A 195 17.69 2.54 12.02
C ILE A 195 17.62 4.07 12.03
N GLU A 196 18.77 4.76 11.95
CA GLU A 196 18.83 6.23 11.97
C GLU A 196 17.97 6.87 10.88
N VAL A 197 18.00 6.34 9.66
CA VAL A 197 17.19 6.82 8.53
C VAL A 197 15.70 6.62 8.80
N ALA A 198 15.30 5.43 9.24
CA ALA A 198 13.90 5.11 9.51
C ALA A 198 13.31 5.97 10.63
N GLU A 199 14.06 6.16 11.72
CA GLU A 199 13.63 7.03 12.83
C GLU A 199 13.57 8.51 12.42
N TYR A 200 14.54 8.98 11.63
CA TYR A 200 14.58 10.38 11.22
C TYR A 200 13.49 10.75 10.20
N TYR A 201 13.28 9.90 9.19
CA TYR A 201 12.23 10.09 8.18
C TYR A 201 10.85 9.67 8.68
N GLY A 202 10.79 8.79 9.68
CA GLY A 202 9.56 8.39 10.36
C GLY A 202 8.78 7.32 9.60
N PHE A 203 9.43 6.23 9.19
CA PHE A 203 8.77 5.03 8.65
C PHE A 203 9.12 3.77 9.46
N ASP A 204 8.47 2.65 9.18
CA ASP A 204 8.32 1.55 10.14
C ASP A 204 9.34 0.43 10.02
N GLY A 205 10.26 0.48 9.06
CA GLY A 205 11.30 -0.54 8.90
C GLY A 205 11.70 -0.86 7.45
N TRP A 206 12.20 -2.06 7.21
CA TRP A 206 12.86 -2.44 5.96
C TRP A 206 12.48 -3.83 5.47
N PHE A 207 12.12 -3.92 4.19
CA PHE A 207 12.05 -5.18 3.46
C PHE A 207 13.43 -5.51 2.88
N ILE A 208 13.98 -6.69 3.20
CA ILE A 208 15.29 -7.16 2.76
C ILE A 208 15.12 -8.26 1.72
N ASN A 209 15.52 -7.96 0.49
CA ASN A 209 15.46 -8.86 -0.65
C ASN A 209 16.87 -9.19 -1.15
N GLN A 210 17.41 -10.31 -0.66
CA GLN A 210 18.73 -10.78 -1.04
C GLN A 210 18.62 -11.79 -2.19
N GLU A 211 18.85 -11.33 -3.42
CA GLU A 211 18.79 -12.15 -4.66
C GLU A 211 20.17 -12.32 -5.33
N THR A 212 21.19 -11.68 -4.77
CA THR A 212 22.55 -11.74 -5.33
C THR A 212 23.25 -13.05 -4.93
N ALA A 213 23.43 -13.94 -5.90
CA ALA A 213 24.19 -15.18 -5.73
C ALA A 213 25.68 -14.95 -5.44
N GLY A 214 26.31 -15.91 -4.76
CA GLY A 214 27.73 -15.86 -4.37
C GLY A 214 27.96 -16.09 -2.86
N GLY A 215 26.88 -16.16 -2.08
CA GLY A 215 26.93 -16.40 -0.65
C GLY A 215 27.33 -17.81 -0.25
N ASN A 216 27.70 -17.94 1.03
CA ASN A 216 28.00 -19.20 1.71
C ASN A 216 27.38 -19.18 3.12
N SER A 217 27.55 -20.25 3.88
CA SER A 217 26.97 -20.37 5.23
C SER A 217 27.43 -19.28 6.20
N GLN A 218 28.64 -18.74 6.03
CA GLN A 218 29.13 -17.61 6.83
C GLN A 218 28.42 -16.30 6.45
N THR A 219 28.15 -16.09 5.16
CA THR A 219 27.36 -14.94 4.68
C THR A 219 25.95 -15.02 5.24
N ALA A 220 25.34 -16.20 5.16
CA ALA A 220 24.01 -16.49 5.65
C ALA A 220 23.89 -16.24 7.18
N THR A 221 24.90 -16.70 7.94
CA THR A 221 25.05 -16.42 9.37
C THR A 221 25.17 -14.92 9.63
N ASN A 222 26.01 -14.21 8.87
CA ASN A 222 26.17 -12.76 9.04
C ASN A 222 24.90 -11.98 8.72
N MET A 223 24.11 -12.41 7.73
CA MET A 223 22.81 -11.80 7.42
C MET A 223 21.80 -12.00 8.54
N ARG A 224 21.71 -13.22 9.08
CA ARG A 224 20.87 -13.49 10.26
C ARG A 224 21.30 -12.63 11.46
N ASP A 225 22.60 -12.60 11.76
CA ASP A 225 23.14 -11.82 12.88
C ASP A 225 22.94 -10.30 12.66
N PHE A 226 23.00 -9.81 11.41
CA PHE A 226 22.68 -8.43 11.06
C PHE A 226 21.24 -8.09 11.41
N MET A 227 20.29 -8.95 11.02
CA MET A 227 18.87 -8.73 11.29
C MET A 227 18.57 -8.83 12.79
N ILE A 228 19.18 -9.79 13.51
CA ILE A 228 19.09 -9.85 14.98
C ILE A 228 19.62 -8.57 15.61
N TYR A 229 20.78 -8.09 15.18
CA TYR A 229 21.34 -6.83 15.68
C TYR A 229 20.40 -5.64 15.44
N PHE A 230 19.77 -5.56 14.27
CA PHE A 230 18.78 -4.53 13.97
C PHE A 230 17.58 -4.58 14.95
N GLN A 231 17.05 -5.78 15.18
CA GLN A 231 15.92 -6.02 16.10
C GLN A 231 16.27 -5.72 17.57
N GLU A 232 17.50 -6.01 17.99
CA GLU A 232 17.96 -5.74 19.35
C GLU A 232 18.18 -4.24 19.63
N ASN A 233 18.31 -3.41 18.58
CA ASN A 233 18.65 -1.99 18.69
C ASN A 233 17.55 -1.05 18.19
N SER A 234 16.37 -1.55 17.83
CA SER A 234 15.23 -0.72 17.40
C SER A 234 13.88 -1.40 17.62
N ASP A 235 12.80 -0.62 17.57
CA ASP A 235 11.41 -1.13 17.53
C ASP A 235 10.87 -1.23 16.08
N LEU A 236 11.75 -1.13 15.08
CA LEU A 236 11.42 -1.14 13.66
C LEU A 236 11.29 -2.57 13.12
N GLU A 237 10.53 -2.75 12.04
CA GLU A 237 10.28 -4.08 11.49
C GLU A 237 11.22 -4.45 10.34
N ILE A 238 11.56 -5.72 10.24
CA ILE A 238 12.17 -6.36 9.09
C ILE A 238 11.14 -7.31 8.46
N GLU A 239 11.01 -7.20 7.13
CA GLU A 239 10.44 -8.27 6.32
C GLU A 239 11.52 -8.94 5.48
N TRP A 240 11.61 -10.26 5.54
CA TRP A 240 12.59 -11.03 4.78
C TRP A 240 11.97 -11.68 3.53
N TYR A 241 12.66 -11.62 2.40
CA TYR A 241 12.26 -12.34 1.18
C TYR A 241 12.87 -13.75 1.11
N ASP A 242 12.05 -14.77 0.83
CA ASP A 242 12.45 -16.17 0.64
C ASP A 242 13.32 -16.37 -0.62
N ALA A 243 14.60 -16.02 -0.55
CA ALA A 243 15.59 -16.21 -1.60
C ALA A 243 16.89 -16.88 -1.10
N MET A 244 17.71 -16.18 -0.31
CA MET A 244 18.93 -16.77 0.26
C MET A 244 18.59 -17.81 1.33
N THR A 245 19.16 -19.00 1.22
CA THR A 245 18.98 -20.10 2.19
C THR A 245 20.02 -20.04 3.32
N GLU A 246 19.91 -20.95 4.30
CA GLU A 246 20.90 -21.07 5.38
C GLU A 246 22.31 -21.44 4.90
N SER A 247 22.39 -22.05 3.72
CA SER A 247 23.65 -22.36 3.05
C SER A 247 24.33 -21.14 2.41
N GLY A 248 23.60 -20.02 2.29
CA GLY A 248 24.01 -18.82 1.55
C GLY A 248 23.74 -18.87 0.05
N ALA A 249 23.23 -19.99 -0.47
CA ALA A 249 22.79 -20.08 -1.85
C ALA A 249 21.41 -19.44 -2.05
N ILE A 250 21.22 -18.77 -3.19
CA ILE A 250 19.90 -18.32 -3.66
C ILE A 250 19.13 -19.55 -4.12
N SER A 251 18.09 -19.89 -3.37
CA SER A 251 17.18 -20.98 -3.67
C SER A 251 15.85 -20.72 -2.97
N TRP A 252 14.92 -20.10 -3.70
CA TRP A 252 13.57 -19.84 -3.21
C TRP A 252 12.85 -21.14 -2.83
N GLN A 253 12.38 -21.23 -1.60
CA GLN A 253 11.73 -22.44 -1.08
C GLN A 253 10.24 -22.48 -1.40
N ASN A 254 9.63 -21.31 -1.63
CA ASN A 254 8.20 -21.08 -1.81
C ASN A 254 7.36 -21.52 -0.59
N GLN A 255 8.01 -21.61 0.56
CA GLN A 255 7.45 -22.03 1.85
C GLN A 255 8.47 -21.70 2.95
N LEU A 256 8.00 -21.59 4.19
CA LEU A 256 8.89 -21.63 5.35
C LEU A 256 9.32 -23.09 5.58
N ASN A 257 10.62 -23.35 5.68
CA ASN A 257 11.19 -24.66 6.00
C ASN A 257 12.59 -24.55 6.64
N SER A 258 13.22 -25.69 6.94
CA SER A 258 14.55 -25.76 7.55
C SER A 258 15.70 -25.29 6.65
N GLN A 259 15.43 -24.62 5.53
CA GLN A 259 16.43 -23.96 4.68
C GLN A 259 16.34 -22.44 4.77
N ASN A 260 15.32 -21.88 5.42
CA ASN A 260 15.15 -20.43 5.57
C ASN A 260 14.52 -20.01 6.90
N ASP A 261 14.10 -20.95 7.76
CA ASP A 261 13.35 -20.63 8.99
C ASP A 261 14.12 -19.77 9.97
N TRP A 262 15.45 -19.88 10.01
CA TRP A 262 16.27 -19.03 10.87
C TRP A 262 16.27 -17.54 10.49
N TYR A 263 15.78 -17.16 9.30
CA TYR A 263 15.61 -15.75 8.91
C TYR A 263 14.26 -15.21 9.39
N PHE A 264 13.33 -16.09 9.75
CA PHE A 264 12.07 -15.76 10.40
C PHE A 264 12.23 -15.78 11.92
N GLN A 265 12.72 -16.89 12.45
CA GLN A 265 12.87 -17.16 13.88
C GLN A 265 14.08 -18.08 14.11
N TRP A 266 15.06 -17.65 14.91
CA TRP A 266 16.24 -18.45 15.25
C TRP A 266 16.21 -18.88 16.72
N GLY A 267 15.74 -20.11 16.96
CA GLY A 267 15.43 -20.56 18.32
C GLY A 267 14.34 -19.66 18.92
N ASP A 268 14.61 -19.06 20.09
CA ASP A 268 13.69 -18.10 20.72
C ASP A 268 13.95 -16.65 20.29
N THR A 269 14.88 -16.41 19.35
CA THR A 269 15.26 -15.06 18.89
C THR A 269 14.48 -14.68 17.64
N LEU A 270 13.80 -13.53 17.69
CA LEU A 270 13.16 -12.91 16.54
C LEU A 270 14.23 -12.43 15.55
N VAL A 271 14.06 -12.75 14.26
CA VAL A 271 14.98 -12.32 13.20
C VAL A 271 14.28 -11.39 12.21
N SER A 272 13.04 -11.69 11.83
CA SER A 272 12.16 -10.78 11.08
C SER A 272 10.72 -10.92 11.57
N GLU A 273 9.97 -9.81 11.58
CA GLU A 273 8.55 -9.76 11.94
C GLU A 273 7.73 -10.57 10.95
N THR A 274 8.10 -10.49 9.67
CA THR A 274 7.36 -11.12 8.58
C THR A 274 8.28 -11.69 7.51
N MET A 275 7.79 -12.67 6.76
CA MET A 275 8.52 -13.28 5.65
C MET A 275 7.65 -13.31 4.40
N PHE A 276 8.17 -12.77 3.30
CA PHE A 276 7.56 -12.85 1.98
C PHE A 276 8.03 -14.13 1.28
N LEU A 277 7.11 -15.09 1.11
CA LEU A 277 7.37 -16.35 0.44
C LEU A 277 7.34 -16.16 -1.07
N ASN A 278 8.29 -16.78 -1.78
CA ASN A 278 8.35 -16.69 -3.23
C ASN A 278 7.12 -17.31 -3.92
N PHE A 279 6.90 -16.95 -5.19
CA PHE A 279 5.63 -17.10 -5.91
C PHE A 279 5.19 -18.55 -6.20
N TRP A 280 6.10 -19.52 -6.29
CA TRP A 280 5.79 -20.89 -6.76
C TRP A 280 5.32 -21.84 -5.67
N TRP A 281 4.50 -21.33 -4.75
CA TRP A 281 3.95 -22.11 -3.64
C TRP A 281 2.81 -23.05 -4.08
N ASN A 282 2.46 -24.00 -3.22
CA ASN A 282 1.29 -24.86 -3.39
C ASN A 282 0.59 -25.10 -2.03
N SER A 283 -0.58 -25.71 -2.04
CA SER A 283 -1.38 -25.95 -0.82
C SER A 283 -0.62 -26.75 0.25
N ALA A 284 0.19 -27.74 -0.13
CA ALA A 284 0.97 -28.52 0.83
C ALA A 284 2.08 -27.66 1.45
N GLY A 285 2.81 -26.88 0.64
CA GLY A 285 3.87 -26.00 1.12
C GLY A 285 3.38 -24.91 2.06
N LEU A 286 2.23 -24.29 1.78
CA LEU A 286 1.65 -23.30 2.70
C LEU A 286 1.17 -23.91 4.01
N ASN A 287 0.61 -25.13 3.99
CA ASN A 287 0.25 -25.84 5.23
C ASN A 287 1.47 -26.28 6.05
N ASN A 288 2.55 -26.70 5.38
CA ASN A 288 3.83 -26.96 6.04
C ASN A 288 4.36 -25.67 6.70
N SER A 289 4.27 -24.54 5.99
CA SER A 289 4.68 -23.22 6.48
C SER A 289 3.91 -22.82 7.74
N ARG A 290 2.57 -22.93 7.72
CA ARG A 290 1.72 -22.72 8.91
C ARG A 290 2.17 -23.58 10.08
N THR A 291 2.34 -24.88 9.84
CA THR A 291 2.71 -25.85 10.89
C THR A 291 4.06 -25.50 11.51
N LEU A 292 5.04 -25.15 10.67
CA LEU A 292 6.36 -24.76 11.13
C LEU A 292 6.33 -23.44 11.90
N ALA A 293 5.66 -22.40 11.39
CA ALA A 293 5.49 -21.12 12.09
C ALA A 293 4.89 -21.32 13.50
N GLN A 294 3.83 -22.11 13.60
CA GLN A 294 3.20 -22.45 14.89
C GLN A 294 4.15 -23.20 15.82
N SER A 295 4.98 -24.12 15.30
CA SER A 295 5.98 -24.82 16.09
C SER A 295 7.14 -23.92 16.57
N LEU A 296 7.36 -22.79 15.88
CA LEU A 296 8.30 -21.73 16.24
C LEU A 296 7.67 -20.68 17.16
N ASN A 297 6.44 -20.90 17.66
CA ASN A 297 5.64 -19.95 18.43
C ASN A 297 5.39 -18.61 17.70
N ARG A 298 5.32 -18.66 16.37
CA ARG A 298 5.04 -17.52 15.49
C ARG A 298 3.70 -17.70 14.80
N SER A 299 3.10 -16.59 14.35
CA SER A 299 1.82 -16.67 13.66
C SER A 299 2.03 -17.08 12.20
N GLU A 300 1.19 -17.98 11.69
CA GLU A 300 1.16 -18.27 10.25
C GLU A 300 0.80 -17.05 9.40
N TYR A 301 0.19 -16.03 10.01
CA TYR A 301 -0.18 -14.77 9.35
C TYR A 301 0.95 -13.75 9.32
N GLU A 302 2.14 -14.11 9.80
CA GLU A 302 3.39 -13.37 9.57
C GLU A 302 4.11 -13.85 8.30
N LEU A 303 3.58 -14.89 7.63
CA LEU A 303 4.07 -15.38 6.35
C LEU A 303 3.19 -14.86 5.21
N PHE A 304 3.76 -14.10 4.28
CA PHE A 304 3.08 -13.57 3.11
C PHE A 304 3.32 -14.47 1.90
N ALA A 305 2.31 -15.26 1.50
CA ALA A 305 2.39 -16.06 0.29
C ALA A 305 2.39 -15.11 -0.94
N GLY A 306 3.53 -14.99 -1.61
CA GLY A 306 3.72 -14.04 -2.70
C GLY A 306 2.90 -14.38 -3.95
N ILE A 307 2.28 -13.38 -4.55
CA ILE A 307 1.71 -13.46 -5.91
C ILE A 307 2.35 -12.41 -6.79
N ASP A 308 2.75 -12.80 -7.99
CA ASP A 308 3.25 -11.87 -9.01
C ASP A 308 2.10 -11.38 -9.90
N VAL A 309 1.78 -10.11 -9.77
CA VAL A 309 0.73 -9.47 -10.56
C VAL A 309 1.28 -8.39 -11.51
N GLU A 310 2.61 -8.25 -11.61
CA GLU A 310 3.26 -7.17 -12.37
C GLU A 310 2.81 -7.13 -13.83
N ALA A 311 2.78 -8.29 -14.48
CA ALA A 311 2.46 -8.39 -15.90
C ALA A 311 0.95 -8.47 -16.19
N ASN A 312 0.19 -9.16 -15.34
CA ASN A 312 -1.17 -9.61 -15.67
C ASN A 312 -2.26 -9.17 -14.67
N GLY A 313 -1.89 -8.60 -13.54
CA GLY A 313 -2.86 -8.09 -12.56
C GLY A 313 -3.84 -9.14 -12.06
N TYR A 314 -5.12 -8.76 -12.02
CA TYR A 314 -6.20 -9.68 -11.67
C TYR A 314 -6.43 -10.82 -12.69
N ASN A 315 -5.71 -10.84 -13.82
CA ASN A 315 -5.72 -11.96 -14.76
C ASN A 315 -4.66 -13.02 -14.42
N THR A 316 -3.79 -12.78 -13.43
CA THR A 316 -2.85 -13.79 -12.95
C THR A 316 -3.60 -15.01 -12.42
N ASN A 317 -3.20 -16.20 -12.87
CA ASN A 317 -3.79 -17.45 -12.42
C ASN A 317 -3.24 -17.84 -11.04
N ILE A 318 -4.05 -17.67 -10.00
CA ILE A 318 -3.69 -17.98 -8.60
C ILE A 318 -4.55 -19.12 -8.08
N ASN A 319 -3.92 -20.10 -7.41
CA ASN A 319 -4.65 -21.11 -6.64
C ASN A 319 -5.12 -20.52 -5.30
N TRP A 320 -6.17 -19.70 -5.33
CA TRP A 320 -6.71 -19.02 -4.14
C TRP A 320 -7.09 -19.95 -3.00
N SER A 321 -7.44 -21.20 -3.29
CA SER A 321 -7.80 -22.18 -2.26
C SER A 321 -6.63 -22.60 -1.37
N ALA A 322 -5.38 -22.31 -1.76
CA ALA A 322 -4.21 -22.60 -0.95
C ALA A 322 -4.06 -21.61 0.22
N PRO A 323 -3.96 -20.28 0.02
CA PRO A 323 -3.94 -19.34 1.14
C PRO A 323 -5.35 -19.15 1.75
N PHE A 324 -6.42 -19.21 0.95
CA PHE A 324 -7.79 -18.90 1.40
C PHE A 324 -8.79 -20.03 1.06
N PRO A 325 -8.68 -21.18 1.72
CA PRO A 325 -9.58 -22.31 1.48
C PRO A 325 -11.04 -21.98 1.83
N ASN A 326 -11.97 -22.36 0.95
CA ASN A 326 -13.38 -22.04 1.15
C ASN A 326 -13.95 -22.68 2.43
N GLY A 327 -14.58 -21.88 3.28
CA GLY A 327 -15.18 -22.34 4.54
C GLY A 327 -14.18 -22.76 5.62
N LEU A 328 -12.86 -22.69 5.39
CA LEU A 328 -11.82 -23.06 6.35
C LEU A 328 -10.91 -21.87 6.71
N PRO A 329 -10.20 -21.92 7.87
CA PRO A 329 -9.28 -20.85 8.25
C PRO A 329 -8.21 -20.57 7.20
N HIS A 330 -7.89 -19.29 7.03
CA HIS A 330 -6.86 -18.85 6.09
C HIS A 330 -5.52 -19.51 6.42
N VAL A 331 -4.89 -20.07 5.37
CA VAL A 331 -3.49 -20.47 5.16
C VAL A 331 -2.42 -19.77 5.99
N THR A 332 -2.13 -18.60 5.44
CA THR A 332 -1.06 -17.65 5.66
C THR A 332 -1.63 -16.28 5.28
N SER A 333 -0.80 -15.25 5.36
CA SER A 333 -1.08 -13.95 4.74
C SER A 333 -0.78 -13.95 3.24
N LEU A 334 -1.09 -12.84 2.55
CA LEU A 334 -0.87 -12.68 1.11
C LEU A 334 0.10 -11.53 0.83
N GLY A 335 1.19 -11.84 0.15
CA GLY A 335 2.11 -10.84 -0.39
C GLY A 335 1.76 -10.54 -1.85
N ILE A 336 1.65 -9.28 -2.24
CA ILE A 336 1.27 -8.89 -3.60
C ILE A 336 2.42 -8.13 -4.24
N TYR A 337 3.14 -8.78 -5.15
CA TYR A 337 4.22 -8.14 -5.89
C TYR A 337 3.65 -7.34 -7.07
N ARG A 338 3.86 -6.02 -7.03
CA ARG A 338 3.53 -5.02 -8.08
C ARG A 338 2.04 -4.79 -8.37
N PRO A 339 1.18 -4.55 -7.36
CA PRO A 339 -0.20 -4.14 -7.62
C PRO A 339 -0.29 -2.73 -8.22
N ASP A 340 0.80 -1.97 -8.28
CA ASP A 340 0.96 -0.79 -9.12
C ASP A 340 0.68 -1.07 -10.61
N TRP A 341 0.62 -2.36 -11.03
CA TRP A 341 -0.03 -2.80 -12.26
C TRP A 341 -1.38 -2.12 -12.52
N CYS A 342 -2.19 -1.88 -11.47
CA CYS A 342 -3.48 -1.22 -11.61
C CYS A 342 -3.34 0.16 -12.28
N TYR A 343 -2.25 0.87 -11.98
CA TYR A 343 -1.94 2.16 -12.56
C TYR A 343 -1.15 2.01 -13.87
N ASN A 344 -0.06 1.23 -13.83
CA ASN A 344 0.86 1.03 -14.95
C ASN A 344 0.23 0.34 -16.17
N SER A 345 -0.91 -0.33 -16.02
CA SER A 345 -1.66 -0.94 -17.14
C SER A 345 -2.95 -0.20 -17.49
N SER A 346 -3.07 1.06 -17.07
CA SER A 346 -4.25 1.88 -17.33
C SER A 346 -4.00 2.97 -18.37
N SER A 347 -5.00 3.23 -19.21
CA SER A 347 -4.94 4.25 -20.27
C SER A 347 -5.51 5.61 -19.85
N SER A 348 -6.16 5.67 -18.70
CA SER A 348 -6.75 6.89 -18.15
C SER A 348 -6.92 6.77 -16.63
N LEU A 349 -7.16 7.90 -15.97
CA LEU A 349 -7.45 7.93 -14.54
C LEU A 349 -8.71 7.12 -14.21
N ALA A 350 -9.77 7.26 -15.00
CA ALA A 350 -10.98 6.46 -14.85
C ALA A 350 -10.70 4.94 -14.98
N ASN A 351 -9.85 4.54 -15.93
CA ASN A 351 -9.45 3.14 -16.08
C ASN A 351 -8.65 2.64 -14.86
N TYR A 352 -7.75 3.46 -14.30
CA TYR A 352 -7.01 3.13 -13.09
C TYR A 352 -7.94 2.88 -11.89
N TYR A 353 -8.90 3.77 -11.63
CA TYR A 353 -9.82 3.62 -10.52
C TYR A 353 -10.75 2.42 -10.70
N HIS A 354 -11.26 2.19 -11.92
CA HIS A 354 -12.07 1.02 -12.23
C HIS A 354 -11.27 -0.28 -12.03
N ARG A 355 -10.05 -0.36 -12.59
CA ARG A 355 -9.16 -1.52 -12.48
C ARG A 355 -8.78 -1.81 -11.02
N SER A 356 -8.47 -0.76 -10.26
CA SER A 356 -8.19 -0.88 -8.82
C SER A 356 -9.41 -1.37 -8.05
N SER A 357 -10.60 -0.89 -8.38
CA SER A 357 -11.84 -1.40 -7.78
C SER A 357 -12.04 -2.89 -8.08
N THR A 358 -11.82 -3.36 -9.31
CA THR A 358 -11.84 -4.80 -9.62
C THR A 358 -10.78 -5.58 -8.83
N PHE A 359 -9.56 -5.05 -8.73
CA PHE A 359 -8.46 -5.72 -8.05
C PHE A 359 -8.72 -5.89 -6.55
N TRP A 360 -9.16 -4.83 -5.87
CA TRP A 360 -9.29 -4.80 -4.42
C TRP A 360 -10.69 -5.17 -3.92
N VAL A 361 -11.74 -4.89 -4.68
CA VAL A 361 -13.14 -5.13 -4.28
C VAL A 361 -13.72 -6.35 -5.01
N GLY A 362 -13.42 -6.49 -6.30
CA GLY A 362 -13.94 -7.56 -7.15
C GLY A 362 -14.87 -7.03 -8.24
N TRP A 363 -15.25 -7.93 -9.16
CA TRP A 363 -15.96 -7.61 -10.42
C TRP A 363 -17.34 -6.96 -10.26
N ASN A 364 -17.96 -7.09 -9.10
CA ASN A 364 -19.25 -6.46 -8.83
C ASN A 364 -19.10 -5.04 -8.27
N HIS A 365 -17.87 -4.62 -7.96
CA HIS A 365 -17.56 -3.32 -7.35
C HIS A 365 -18.37 -3.04 -6.08
N ASP A 366 -18.70 -4.10 -5.33
CA ASP A 366 -19.44 -4.07 -4.07
C ASP A 366 -18.75 -5.05 -3.10
N PRO A 367 -18.10 -4.56 -2.03
CA PRO A 367 -17.36 -5.43 -1.11
C PRO A 367 -18.27 -6.39 -0.34
N SER A 368 -19.58 -6.13 -0.28
CA SER A 368 -20.55 -7.04 0.33
C SER A 368 -21.04 -8.15 -0.63
N ASN A 369 -20.75 -8.03 -1.93
CA ASN A 369 -21.17 -8.97 -2.94
C ASN A 369 -20.05 -9.27 -3.94
N THR A 370 -19.21 -10.24 -3.62
CA THR A 370 -18.14 -10.75 -4.48
C THR A 370 -18.53 -12.01 -5.25
N THR A 371 -19.83 -12.30 -5.36
CA THR A 371 -20.32 -13.48 -6.09
C THR A 371 -20.10 -13.29 -7.59
N THR A 372 -19.17 -14.06 -8.16
CA THR A 372 -18.79 -13.99 -9.57
C THR A 372 -18.24 -15.33 -10.07
N SER A 373 -18.25 -15.57 -11.38
CA SER A 373 -17.57 -16.71 -12.01
C SER A 373 -16.07 -16.47 -12.23
N ASN A 374 -15.61 -15.21 -12.19
CA ASN A 374 -14.20 -14.86 -12.34
C ASN A 374 -13.34 -15.49 -11.23
N SER A 375 -12.12 -15.91 -11.58
CA SER A 375 -11.16 -16.47 -10.61
C SER A 375 -10.74 -15.44 -9.57
N TRP A 376 -10.55 -14.18 -9.99
CA TRP A 376 -10.22 -13.07 -9.10
C TRP A 376 -11.47 -12.54 -8.40
N LYS A 377 -11.59 -12.77 -7.08
CA LYS A 377 -12.75 -12.32 -6.29
C LYS A 377 -12.61 -10.90 -5.73
N GLY A 378 -11.40 -10.35 -5.73
CA GLY A 378 -11.05 -9.11 -5.02
C GLY A 378 -10.64 -9.37 -3.57
N MET A 379 -9.79 -8.50 -3.01
CA MET A 379 -9.30 -8.62 -1.63
C MET A 379 -10.43 -8.54 -0.59
N ALA A 380 -11.46 -7.73 -0.86
CA ALA A 380 -12.67 -7.62 -0.04
C ALA A 380 -13.42 -8.94 0.16
N ASN A 381 -13.19 -9.95 -0.70
CA ASN A 381 -13.73 -11.29 -0.51
C ASN A 381 -13.09 -12.02 0.68
N TYR A 382 -11.82 -11.77 0.97
CA TYR A 382 -11.03 -12.55 1.93
C TYR A 382 -10.69 -11.77 3.20
N ILE A 383 -10.48 -10.46 3.05
CA ILE A 383 -9.95 -9.57 4.07
C ILE A 383 -11.01 -8.52 4.43
N PRO A 384 -11.39 -8.39 5.71
CA PRO A 384 -12.31 -7.35 6.13
C PRO A 384 -11.65 -5.98 6.04
N ALA A 385 -12.43 -4.97 5.68
CA ALA A 385 -11.94 -3.60 5.65
C ALA A 385 -11.71 -3.09 7.09
N PHE A 386 -10.53 -2.57 7.40
CA PHE A 386 -10.31 -1.82 8.64
C PHE A 386 -10.66 -0.35 8.48
N THR A 387 -10.69 0.37 9.60
CA THR A 387 -10.87 1.82 9.62
C THR A 387 -9.83 2.50 10.53
N PRO A 388 -9.21 3.60 10.09
CA PRO A 388 -8.45 4.50 10.95
C PRO A 388 -9.34 5.51 11.71
N ILE A 389 -10.66 5.47 11.48
CA ILE A 389 -11.62 6.44 12.03
C ILE A 389 -12.06 5.97 13.42
N VAL A 390 -11.20 6.19 14.41
CA VAL A 390 -11.38 5.75 15.82
C VAL A 390 -11.58 6.90 16.81
N GLU A 391 -11.46 8.15 16.35
CA GLU A 391 -11.62 9.35 17.16
C GLU A 391 -12.25 10.51 16.35
N VAL A 392 -12.78 11.50 17.05
CA VAL A 392 -13.27 12.76 16.46
C VAL A 392 -12.29 13.91 16.78
N PRO A 393 -12.11 14.90 15.89
CA PRO A 393 -12.82 15.09 14.62
C PRO A 393 -12.32 14.14 13.51
N PHE A 394 -13.26 13.64 12.70
CA PHE A 394 -12.98 12.98 11.43
C PHE A 394 -13.38 13.92 10.29
N VAL A 395 -12.47 14.17 9.35
CA VAL A 395 -12.67 15.03 8.19
C VAL A 395 -12.20 14.30 6.95
N THR A 396 -12.95 14.45 5.87
CA THR A 396 -12.59 13.99 4.53
C THR A 396 -13.22 14.94 3.51
N ASN A 397 -12.47 15.30 2.49
CA ASN A 397 -12.93 16.01 1.30
C ASN A 397 -13.00 15.06 0.10
N PHE A 398 -12.72 13.77 0.30
CA PHE A 398 -12.52 12.79 -0.75
C PHE A 398 -11.35 13.14 -1.68
N CYS A 399 -10.34 13.86 -1.16
CA CYS A 399 -9.13 14.11 -1.91
C CYS A 399 -8.32 12.82 -2.03
N THR A 400 -8.05 12.40 -3.26
CA THR A 400 -7.31 11.17 -3.56
C THR A 400 -5.79 11.37 -3.52
N GLY A 401 -5.32 12.58 -3.27
CA GLY A 401 -3.90 12.95 -3.33
C GLY A 401 -3.44 13.37 -4.72
N GLN A 402 -4.36 13.61 -5.66
CA GLN A 402 -4.07 14.18 -6.97
C GLN A 402 -5.29 14.92 -7.55
N GLY A 403 -5.05 15.77 -8.55
CA GLY A 403 -6.11 16.45 -9.28
C GLY A 403 -5.60 17.18 -10.52
N PHE A 404 -6.52 17.50 -11.44
CA PHE A 404 -6.21 18.41 -12.56
C PHE A 404 -6.07 19.85 -12.06
N ASP A 405 -6.87 20.19 -11.06
CA ASP A 405 -6.87 21.48 -10.40
C ASP A 405 -6.86 21.28 -8.88
N PHE A 406 -6.67 22.37 -8.13
CA PHE A 406 -6.87 22.39 -6.69
C PHE A 406 -7.99 23.34 -6.34
N TYR A 407 -8.86 22.93 -5.42
CA TYR A 407 -9.98 23.71 -4.96
C TYR A 407 -9.81 24.12 -3.50
N ILE A 408 -10.28 25.31 -3.15
CA ILE A 408 -10.45 25.75 -1.77
C ILE A 408 -11.87 26.29 -1.62
N ASN A 409 -12.65 25.70 -0.72
CA ASN A 409 -14.05 26.04 -0.49
C ASN A 409 -14.93 25.99 -1.75
N GLY A 410 -14.67 25.04 -2.66
CA GLY A 410 -15.40 24.91 -3.93
C GLY A 410 -14.90 25.83 -5.05
N GLU A 411 -13.96 26.73 -4.78
CA GLU A 411 -13.41 27.64 -5.77
C GLU A 411 -12.10 27.07 -6.33
N LYS A 412 -12.03 26.96 -7.66
CA LYS A 412 -10.83 26.50 -8.38
C LYS A 412 -9.70 27.51 -8.21
N LEU A 413 -8.58 27.08 -7.66
CA LEU A 413 -7.33 27.83 -7.71
C LEU A 413 -6.72 27.71 -9.11
N SER A 414 -6.55 28.85 -9.77
CA SER A 414 -5.92 28.91 -11.08
C SER A 414 -4.42 29.18 -10.92
N TYR A 415 -3.61 28.13 -10.98
CA TYR A 415 -2.15 28.27 -11.15
C TYR A 415 -1.78 27.95 -12.61
N PRO A 416 -1.05 28.84 -13.30
CA PRO A 416 -0.62 28.59 -14.68
C PRO A 416 0.15 27.28 -14.87
N GLU A 417 0.88 26.85 -13.83
CA GLU A 417 1.72 25.65 -13.81
C GLU A 417 0.90 24.34 -13.76
N TRP A 418 -0.35 24.39 -13.29
CA TRP A 418 -1.25 23.22 -13.25
C TRP A 418 -2.09 23.08 -14.52
N SER A 419 -2.07 24.09 -15.39
CA SER A 419 -3.09 24.32 -16.42
C SER A 419 -3.20 23.24 -17.50
N THR A 420 -2.31 22.25 -17.52
CA THR A 420 -2.40 21.08 -18.42
C THR A 420 -1.96 19.75 -17.81
N THR A 421 -1.10 19.74 -16.78
CA THR A 421 -0.51 18.51 -16.24
C THR A 421 -1.11 18.06 -14.91
N GLY A 422 -1.77 18.96 -14.17
CA GLY A 422 -2.30 18.70 -12.83
C GLY A 422 -1.21 18.52 -11.75
N TRP A 423 -1.55 17.87 -10.65
CA TRP A 423 -0.67 17.69 -9.51
C TRP A 423 -0.92 16.36 -8.79
N ASN A 424 0.10 15.86 -8.08
CA ASN A 424 -0.02 14.81 -7.08
C ASN A 424 0.73 15.20 -5.80
N ASN A 425 0.17 14.83 -4.66
CA ASN A 425 0.81 14.83 -3.34
C ASN A 425 -0.03 13.96 -2.39
N LEU A 426 0.45 12.76 -2.08
CA LEU A 426 -0.23 11.82 -1.19
C LEU A 426 -0.29 12.26 0.29
N SER A 427 0.53 13.23 0.72
CA SER A 427 0.35 13.87 2.03
C SER A 427 -1.01 14.55 2.14
N LEU A 428 -1.67 14.89 1.03
CA LEU A 428 -3.01 15.47 0.98
C LEU A 428 -4.13 14.44 0.75
N GLN A 429 -3.79 13.15 0.63
CA GLN A 429 -4.81 12.12 0.46
C GLN A 429 -5.62 11.95 1.75
N ASP A 430 -6.93 12.10 1.65
CA ASP A 430 -7.85 11.86 2.75
C ASP A 430 -8.01 10.36 3.05
N VAL A 431 -8.58 10.03 4.21
CA VAL A 431 -9.12 8.68 4.42
C VAL A 431 -10.31 8.49 3.46
N LEU A 432 -10.11 7.70 2.42
CA LEU A 432 -11.13 7.38 1.42
C LEU A 432 -12.18 6.40 1.96
N PRO A 433 -13.36 6.28 1.33
CA PRO A 433 -14.44 5.42 1.81
C PRO A 433 -13.99 3.98 2.11
N THR A 434 -14.37 3.48 3.29
CA THR A 434 -14.15 2.09 3.71
C THR A 434 -14.76 1.12 2.69
N TRP A 435 -15.97 1.41 2.21
CA TRP A 435 -16.68 0.57 1.25
C TRP A 435 -16.85 1.29 -0.09
N ARG A 436 -16.39 0.64 -1.16
CA ARG A 436 -16.49 1.13 -2.54
C ARG A 436 -17.05 0.05 -3.48
N TRP A 437 -18.35 -0.02 -3.73
CA TRP A 437 -19.43 0.76 -3.12
C TRP A 437 -20.58 -0.15 -2.69
N ILE A 438 -21.09 0.04 -1.48
CA ILE A 438 -22.33 -0.62 -1.04
C ILE A 438 -23.47 0.37 -1.27
N VAL A 439 -24.27 0.09 -2.30
CA VAL A 439 -25.48 0.87 -2.63
C VAL A 439 -26.70 -0.03 -2.51
N GLN A 440 -27.66 0.39 -1.67
CA GLN A 440 -28.89 -0.33 -1.39
C GLN A 440 -30.08 0.50 -1.86
N SER A 441 -30.91 -0.07 -2.73
CA SER A 441 -32.09 0.57 -3.29
C SER A 441 -33.11 -0.50 -3.71
N SER A 442 -34.40 -0.18 -3.65
CA SER A 442 -35.48 -0.98 -4.24
C SER A 442 -35.67 -0.71 -5.74
N GLY A 443 -35.11 0.39 -6.23
CA GLY A 443 -35.15 0.83 -7.63
C GLY A 443 -33.75 0.84 -8.24
N THR A 444 -33.50 1.81 -9.11
CA THR A 444 -32.20 2.01 -9.75
C THR A 444 -31.18 2.43 -8.69
N LYS A 445 -30.03 1.76 -8.68
CA LYS A 445 -28.90 2.13 -7.81
C LYS A 445 -28.17 3.33 -8.42
N LEU A 446 -27.94 4.36 -7.62
CA LEU A 446 -27.04 5.44 -7.99
C LEU A 446 -25.60 4.91 -8.08
N THR A 447 -24.77 5.60 -8.84
CA THR A 447 -23.36 5.27 -9.11
C THR A 447 -22.46 6.27 -8.40
N PRO A 448 -21.78 5.88 -7.31
CA PRO A 448 -20.76 6.70 -6.70
C PRO A 448 -19.43 6.53 -7.45
N GLU A 449 -18.72 7.64 -7.66
CA GLU A 449 -17.38 7.65 -8.26
C GLU A 449 -16.58 8.86 -7.76
N PHE A 450 -15.26 8.80 -7.86
CA PHE A 450 -14.45 10.00 -7.65
C PHE A 450 -14.54 10.89 -8.89
N ASP A 451 -14.77 12.18 -8.68
CA ASP A 451 -14.77 13.19 -9.72
C ASP A 451 -13.58 14.14 -9.51
N PHE A 452 -12.91 14.46 -10.61
CA PHE A 452 -11.72 15.29 -10.68
C PHE A 452 -11.97 16.61 -11.41
N THR A 453 -13.22 16.85 -11.83
CA THR A 453 -13.66 18.07 -12.52
C THR A 453 -14.20 19.13 -11.57
N ASP A 454 -14.49 18.77 -10.32
CA ASP A 454 -14.95 19.64 -9.25
C ASP A 454 -14.44 19.11 -7.89
N ALA A 455 -14.25 19.98 -6.91
CA ALA A 455 -13.95 19.58 -5.54
C ALA A 455 -14.26 20.70 -4.53
N TYR A 456 -14.53 20.34 -3.27
CA TYR A 456 -14.62 21.34 -2.21
C TYR A 456 -13.24 21.79 -1.72
N TYR A 457 -12.34 20.82 -1.50
CA TYR A 457 -10.95 21.05 -1.12
C TYR A 457 -10.06 19.98 -1.76
N GLY A 458 -8.89 20.38 -2.26
CA GLY A 458 -7.97 19.45 -2.93
C GLY A 458 -8.35 19.21 -4.38
N GLY A 459 -8.16 17.98 -4.89
CA GLY A 459 -8.19 17.68 -6.32
C GLY A 459 -9.32 16.77 -6.79
N SER A 460 -10.18 16.31 -5.87
CA SER A 460 -11.29 15.41 -6.19
C SER A 460 -12.42 15.50 -5.16
N CYS A 461 -13.61 15.11 -5.57
CA CYS A 461 -14.76 14.89 -4.68
C CYS A 461 -15.45 13.53 -4.96
N LEU A 462 -16.49 13.22 -4.19
CA LEU A 462 -17.38 12.09 -4.47
C LEU A 462 -18.57 12.57 -5.30
N ASN A 463 -18.65 12.11 -6.55
CA ASN A 463 -19.83 12.27 -7.39
C ASN A 463 -20.78 11.09 -7.17
N ILE A 464 -22.08 11.37 -7.15
CA ILE A 464 -23.14 10.37 -7.07
C ILE A 464 -24.13 10.67 -8.18
N SER A 465 -24.17 9.82 -9.20
CA SER A 465 -24.93 10.06 -10.43
C SER A 465 -25.93 8.94 -10.72
N GLY A 466 -26.93 9.22 -11.56
CA GLY A 466 -27.96 8.27 -12.00
C GLY A 466 -29.38 8.74 -11.73
N ASP A 467 -30.35 7.98 -12.24
CA ASP A 467 -31.78 8.28 -12.07
C ASP A 467 -32.29 7.79 -10.71
N LEU A 468 -32.83 8.71 -9.92
CA LEU A 468 -33.40 8.36 -8.62
C LEU A 468 -34.86 7.92 -8.77
N THR A 469 -35.05 6.62 -8.97
CA THR A 469 -36.37 5.99 -9.05
C THR A 469 -36.92 5.53 -7.69
N SER A 470 -36.05 5.47 -6.66
CA SER A 470 -36.40 5.27 -5.26
C SER A 470 -35.25 5.67 -4.34
N ASP A 471 -35.48 5.67 -3.03
CA ASP A 471 -34.45 5.90 -2.01
C ASP A 471 -33.22 5.01 -2.23
N ASN A 472 -32.05 5.64 -2.14
CA ASN A 472 -30.75 5.00 -2.25
C ASN A 472 -29.96 5.23 -0.95
N GLN A 473 -29.53 4.14 -0.31
CA GLN A 473 -28.62 4.20 0.83
C GLN A 473 -27.22 3.79 0.38
N ILE A 474 -26.25 4.71 0.52
CA ILE A 474 -24.85 4.50 0.17
C ILE A 474 -24.04 4.44 1.46
N LYS A 475 -23.38 3.30 1.72
CA LYS A 475 -22.52 3.14 2.89
C LYS A 475 -21.09 3.49 2.51
N LEU A 476 -20.54 4.55 3.12
CA LEU A 476 -19.20 5.06 2.81
C LEU A 476 -18.16 4.59 3.83
N TYR A 477 -18.37 4.94 5.10
CA TYR A 477 -17.36 4.79 6.15
C TYR A 477 -17.82 3.85 7.25
N LYS A 478 -16.87 3.02 7.70
CA LYS A 478 -16.89 2.43 9.03
C LYS A 478 -16.14 3.38 9.97
N SER A 479 -16.71 3.64 11.14
CA SER A 479 -16.05 4.36 12.23
C SER A 479 -16.28 3.65 13.56
N ASN A 480 -15.42 3.97 14.53
CA ASN A 480 -15.53 3.54 15.92
C ASN A 480 -15.15 4.69 16.86
N CYS A 481 -15.84 5.83 16.71
CA CYS A 481 -15.58 7.03 17.48
C CYS A 481 -16.57 7.17 18.63
N SER A 482 -16.09 7.71 19.77
CA SER A 482 -16.98 8.22 20.81
C SER A 482 -17.50 9.60 20.42
N ILE A 483 -18.79 9.87 20.66
CA ILE A 483 -19.42 11.17 20.43
C ILE A 483 -19.87 11.79 21.75
N SER A 484 -19.93 13.11 21.77
CA SER A 484 -20.40 13.93 22.90
C SER A 484 -21.51 14.89 22.44
N SER A 485 -22.15 15.58 23.38
CA SER A 485 -23.28 16.50 23.08
C SER A 485 -22.90 17.68 22.18
N ASP A 486 -21.61 18.02 22.14
CA ASP A 486 -21.02 19.08 21.32
C ASP A 486 -20.48 18.58 19.96
N THR A 487 -20.48 17.27 19.69
CA THR A 487 -20.11 16.72 18.38
C THR A 487 -21.08 17.23 17.30
N LYS A 488 -20.53 17.72 16.17
CA LYS A 488 -21.27 18.22 15.01
C LYS A 488 -20.96 17.40 13.77
N ILE A 489 -21.88 17.47 12.81
CA ILE A 489 -21.71 16.94 11.46
C ILE A 489 -21.88 18.12 10.52
N ASP A 490 -20.83 18.40 9.77
CA ASP A 490 -20.83 19.40 8.70
C ASP A 490 -20.62 18.67 7.37
N VAL A 491 -21.42 19.03 6.36
CA VAL A 491 -21.35 18.41 5.04
C VAL A 491 -21.34 19.52 3.99
N ALA A 492 -20.26 19.57 3.21
CA ALA A 492 -20.20 20.36 2.00
C ALA A 492 -20.63 19.48 0.83
N PHE A 493 -21.67 19.90 0.11
CA PHE A 493 -22.13 19.21 -1.09
C PHE A 493 -22.64 20.22 -2.11
N LYS A 494 -22.60 19.81 -3.37
CA LYS A 494 -23.21 20.50 -4.49
C LYS A 494 -24.25 19.57 -5.08
N THR A 495 -25.44 20.11 -5.34
CA THR A 495 -26.44 19.40 -6.12
C THR A 495 -26.20 19.70 -7.59
N GLY A 496 -26.24 18.68 -8.45
CA GLY A 496 -26.23 18.89 -9.90
C GLY A 496 -27.39 19.78 -10.35
N SER A 497 -27.22 20.41 -11.52
CA SER A 497 -28.31 21.07 -12.23
C SER A 497 -29.26 20.00 -12.80
N ILE A 498 -30.55 20.17 -12.55
CA ILE A 498 -31.61 19.37 -13.16
C ILE A 498 -31.59 19.65 -14.67
N GLY A 499 -31.50 18.61 -15.50
CA GLY A 499 -31.77 18.68 -16.94
C GLY A 499 -33.26 18.82 -17.21
#